data_AF-A0A921MF11-F1
#
_entry.id   AF-A0A921MF11-F1
#
_cell.length_a   1.000
_cell.length_b   1.000
_cell.length_c   1.000
_cell.angle_alpha   90.00
_cell.angle_beta   90.00
_cell.angle_gamma   90.00
#
_symmetry.space_group_name_H-M   'P 1'
#
loop_
_entity.id
_entity.type
_entity.pdbx_description
1 polymer ?
#
loop_
_entity_poly.entity_id
_entity_poly.type
_entity_poly.pdbx_seq_one_letter_code
_entity_poly.pdbx_strand_id
1 'polypeptide(L)'
;MIRTKKSIRVRSLVPLTAASALLLLAGCGQGADTASESSSAPAVDPSDRETHEAAGANPRLVVTYDGGVLVLDALTGEQLGDLPAEGFTRLNQGGDNRHLFLTEGDSFRLLDAGTWSEPHGDHSHAYTTDPVLSDQRIEGSHPGHLVVHDGTAAAFFDGDGIVKSFDPTTLEATAAISTDDLTLPDAHHGVAVPREDGSVVLTEGTEDSRSTVLIQDA
;
A
#
# COMPACT_ATOMS: atom_id res chain seq x y z
N MET A 1 -11.56 90.99 37.52
CA MET A 1 -10.43 91.94 37.52
C MET A 1 -9.18 91.24 37.01
N ILE A 2 -8.58 91.83 35.98
CA ILE A 2 -7.14 92.07 35.74
C ILE A 2 -6.17 90.88 35.92
N ARG A 3 -5.57 90.56 34.78
CA ARG A 3 -4.37 89.74 34.53
C ARG A 3 -3.19 90.05 35.45
N THR A 4 -2.37 89.03 35.72
CA THR A 4 -0.93 89.22 35.95
C THR A 4 -0.14 88.22 35.11
N LYS A 5 0.69 88.74 34.19
CA LYS A 5 1.69 87.98 33.43
C LYS A 5 2.92 87.76 34.31
N LYS A 6 3.58 86.60 34.20
CA LYS A 6 5.03 86.50 34.39
C LYS A 6 5.63 85.48 33.42
N SER A 7 6.48 85.99 32.56
CA SER A 7 7.39 85.27 31.66
C SER A 7 8.49 84.56 32.46
N ILE A 8 9.09 83.49 31.89
CA ILE A 8 10.53 83.43 31.53
C ILE A 8 10.99 82.01 31.11
N ARG A 9 11.68 82.01 29.96
CA ARG A 9 12.76 81.14 29.42
C ARG A 9 12.48 79.73 28.88
N VAL A 10 12.85 79.64 27.60
CA VAL A 10 13.12 78.50 26.73
C VAL A 10 14.46 77.84 27.07
N ARG A 11 14.55 76.51 26.96
CA ARG A 11 15.70 75.77 26.42
C ARG A 11 15.25 74.36 25.98
N SER A 12 15.46 74.05 24.70
CA SER A 12 15.13 72.80 23.99
C SER A 12 16.06 71.64 24.39
N LEU A 13 15.59 70.39 24.41
CA LEU A 13 15.78 69.27 23.44
C LEU A 13 15.61 67.98 24.31
N VAL A 14 14.97 66.86 23.99
CA VAL A 14 14.74 66.03 22.79
C VAL A 14 13.48 65.17 23.08
N PRO A 15 12.52 64.92 22.17
CA PRO A 15 11.52 63.88 22.39
C PRO A 15 11.93 62.57 21.72
N LEU A 16 12.05 61.56 22.57
CA LEU A 16 12.15 60.15 22.23
C LEU A 16 10.83 59.68 21.58
N THR A 17 10.97 59.01 20.46
CA THR A 17 9.95 58.36 19.63
C THR A 17 9.14 57.30 20.38
N ALA A 18 7.83 57.26 20.15
CA ALA A 18 7.03 56.04 20.27
C ALA A 18 5.94 56.05 19.19
N ALA A 19 6.18 55.26 18.15
CA ALA A 19 5.29 55.04 17.02
C ALA A 19 4.22 54.01 17.37
N SER A 20 2.98 54.24 16.95
CA SER A 20 1.95 53.22 16.85
C SER A 20 1.28 53.38 15.48
N ALA A 21 1.79 52.62 14.50
CA ALA A 21 1.19 52.50 13.19
C ALA A 21 0.40 51.18 13.15
N LEU A 22 -0.92 51.29 13.04
CA LEU A 22 -1.77 50.17 12.63
C LEU A 22 -1.44 49.83 11.18
N LEU A 23 -0.99 48.59 10.95
CA LEU A 23 -0.84 48.01 9.61
C LEU A 23 -1.87 46.89 9.46
N LEU A 24 -2.94 47.19 8.73
CA LEU A 24 -3.83 46.20 8.13
C LEU A 24 -3.13 45.65 6.88
N LEU A 25 -2.58 44.43 6.96
CA LEU A 25 -2.14 43.70 5.77
C LEU A 25 -3.26 42.78 5.30
N ALA A 26 -3.97 43.23 4.26
CA ALA A 26 -4.66 42.33 3.34
C ALA A 26 -3.61 41.72 2.41
N GLY A 27 -3.21 40.48 2.69
CA GLY A 27 -2.32 39.70 1.83
C GLY A 27 -3.14 38.80 0.91
N CYS A 28 -3.34 39.22 -0.34
CA CYS A 28 -3.69 38.30 -1.43
C CYS A 28 -2.44 37.47 -1.76
N GLY A 29 -2.30 36.31 -1.12
CA GLY A 29 -1.35 35.29 -1.53
C GLY A 29 -1.97 34.52 -2.69
N GLN A 30 -1.53 34.84 -3.91
CA GLN A 30 -1.67 33.97 -5.08
C GLN A 30 -1.17 32.58 -4.67
N GLY A 31 -2.09 31.62 -4.54
CA GLY A 31 -1.72 30.22 -4.42
C GLY A 31 -0.97 29.88 -5.70
N ALA A 32 0.36 29.75 -5.58
CA ALA A 32 1.10 29.02 -6.58
C ALA A 32 0.52 27.60 -6.52
N ASP A 33 -0.12 27.20 -7.61
CA ASP A 33 -0.27 25.79 -7.95
C ASP A 33 1.14 25.24 -8.12
N THR A 34 1.81 24.97 -7.01
CA THR A 34 2.94 24.07 -6.98
C THR A 34 2.32 22.72 -7.23
N ALA A 35 2.19 22.36 -8.51
CA ALA A 35 2.19 20.96 -8.88
C ALA A 35 3.43 20.37 -8.21
N SER A 36 3.22 19.66 -7.10
CA SER A 36 4.21 18.70 -6.63
C SER A 36 4.40 17.77 -7.80
N GLU A 37 5.48 17.98 -8.55
CA GLU A 37 6.04 16.92 -9.36
C GLU A 37 6.43 15.83 -8.36
N SER A 38 5.52 14.87 -8.16
CA SER A 38 5.84 13.59 -7.56
C SER A 38 6.99 13.05 -8.36
N SER A 39 8.21 13.23 -7.83
CA SER A 39 9.39 12.60 -8.36
C SER A 39 9.25 11.13 -8.01
N SER A 40 8.52 10.40 -8.84
CA SER A 40 8.45 8.95 -8.79
C SER A 40 9.87 8.45 -8.93
N ALA A 41 10.37 7.78 -7.89
CA ALA A 41 11.63 7.07 -7.99
C ALA A 41 11.58 6.14 -9.23
N PRO A 42 12.68 6.00 -9.97
CA PRO A 42 12.71 5.12 -11.13
C PRO A 42 12.30 3.70 -10.70
N ALA A 43 11.47 3.04 -11.51
CA ALA A 43 11.09 1.66 -11.28
C ALA A 43 12.35 0.78 -11.25
N VAL A 44 12.51 0.01 -10.18
CA VAL A 44 13.64 -0.92 -10.00
C VAL A 44 13.28 -2.25 -10.66
N ASP A 45 14.17 -2.77 -11.51
CA ASP A 45 14.01 -4.12 -12.06
C ASP A 45 14.07 -5.15 -10.92
N PRO A 46 13.09 -6.06 -10.79
CA PRO A 46 13.09 -7.04 -9.71
C PRO A 46 14.36 -7.87 -9.58
N SER A 47 15.10 -8.08 -10.68
CA SER A 47 16.33 -8.87 -10.75
C SER A 47 17.60 -8.10 -10.35
N ASP A 48 17.55 -6.77 -10.35
CA ASP A 48 18.69 -5.89 -10.02
C ASP A 48 18.74 -5.50 -8.54
N ARG A 49 17.81 -5.99 -7.73
CA ARG A 49 17.68 -5.61 -6.32
C ARG A 49 18.73 -6.31 -5.47
N GLU A 50 19.55 -5.52 -4.78
CA GLU A 50 20.49 -6.06 -3.80
C GLU A 50 19.75 -6.53 -2.54
N THR A 51 20.18 -7.67 -1.99
CA THR A 51 19.69 -8.16 -0.69
C THR A 51 20.69 -7.81 0.39
N HIS A 52 20.18 -7.26 1.50
CA HIS A 52 20.97 -6.87 2.65
C HIS A 52 20.51 -7.64 3.89
N GLU A 53 21.46 -8.25 4.60
CA GLU A 53 21.21 -8.77 5.94
C GLU A 53 20.97 -7.60 6.91
N ALA A 54 19.94 -7.71 7.72
CA ALA A 54 19.58 -6.74 8.73
C ALA A 54 19.81 -7.29 10.14
N ALA A 55 20.00 -6.38 11.10
CA ALA A 55 20.27 -6.74 12.49
C ALA A 55 19.10 -7.45 13.21
N GLY A 56 17.91 -7.43 12.62
CA GLY A 56 16.69 -8.03 13.15
C GLY A 56 15.51 -7.82 12.19
N ALA A 57 14.31 -8.23 12.59
CA ALA A 57 13.12 -8.08 11.75
C ALA A 57 12.84 -6.59 11.42
N ASN A 58 12.58 -6.29 10.14
CA ASN A 58 12.22 -4.96 9.65
C ASN A 58 10.78 -5.00 9.09
N PRO A 59 9.75 -4.98 9.95
CA PRO A 59 8.38 -5.04 9.48
C PRO A 59 8.06 -3.84 8.57
N ARG A 60 7.31 -4.09 7.50
CA ARG A 60 6.86 -3.05 6.56
C ARG A 60 5.35 -2.92 6.59
N LEU A 61 4.87 -1.69 6.42
CA LEU A 61 3.46 -1.38 6.25
C LEU A 61 3.22 -1.05 4.77
N VAL A 62 2.24 -1.71 4.16
CA VAL A 62 1.86 -1.49 2.76
C VAL A 62 0.45 -0.90 2.75
N VAL A 63 0.27 0.23 2.08
CA VAL A 63 -0.99 1.00 2.09
C VAL A 63 -1.35 1.39 0.67
N THR A 64 -2.58 1.11 0.25
CA THR A 64 -3.12 1.63 -1.01
C THR A 64 -3.66 3.04 -0.83
N TYR A 65 -3.53 3.85 -1.86
CA TYR A 65 -4.16 5.16 -1.97
C TYR A 65 -4.55 5.42 -3.42
N ASP A 66 -5.27 6.52 -3.67
CA ASP A 66 -5.64 6.92 -5.03
C ASP A 66 -4.37 7.25 -5.84
N GLY A 67 -4.02 6.36 -6.77
CA GLY A 67 -2.84 6.48 -7.62
C GLY A 67 -1.65 5.57 -7.26
N GLY A 68 -1.73 4.76 -6.20
CA GLY A 68 -0.63 3.82 -5.93
C GLY A 68 -0.66 3.04 -4.63
N VAL A 69 0.50 2.47 -4.33
CA VAL A 69 0.81 1.70 -3.13
C VAL A 69 2.05 2.27 -2.48
N LEU A 70 1.92 2.69 -1.22
CA LEU A 70 3.01 3.17 -0.39
C LEU A 70 3.55 2.03 0.46
N VAL A 71 4.86 1.85 0.47
CA VAL A 71 5.57 0.93 1.36
C VAL A 71 6.37 1.75 2.36
N LEU A 72 6.09 1.53 3.64
CA LEU A 72 6.71 2.22 4.76
C LEU A 72 7.47 1.24 5.63
N ASP A 73 8.57 1.69 6.23
CA ASP A 73 9.10 1.05 7.43
C ASP A 73 8.05 1.17 8.55
N ALA A 74 7.62 0.05 9.13
CA ALA A 74 6.52 0.06 10.09
C ALA A 74 6.92 0.62 11.46
N LEU A 75 8.22 0.74 11.76
CA LEU A 75 8.73 1.23 13.04
C LEU A 75 8.99 2.74 12.99
N THR A 76 9.55 3.23 11.89
CA THR A 76 9.95 4.64 11.73
C THR A 76 8.92 5.46 10.95
N GLY A 77 8.10 4.82 10.11
CA GLY A 77 7.22 5.49 9.16
C GLY A 77 7.96 6.06 7.95
N GLU A 78 9.25 5.73 7.77
CA GLU A 78 10.03 6.12 6.60
C GLU A 78 9.46 5.49 5.33
N GLN A 79 9.37 6.28 4.26
CA GLN A 79 8.93 5.80 2.96
C GLN A 79 10.05 5.00 2.29
N LEU A 80 9.77 3.74 2.01
CA LEU A 80 10.67 2.80 1.34
C LEU A 80 10.32 2.63 -0.14
N GLY A 81 9.06 2.87 -0.52
CA GLY A 81 8.61 2.80 -1.90
C GLY A 81 7.28 3.48 -2.11
N ASP A 82 7.12 4.09 -3.28
CA ASP A 82 5.87 4.64 -3.81
C ASP A 82 5.71 4.01 -5.20
N LEU A 83 4.75 3.09 -5.30
CA LEU A 83 4.58 2.17 -6.41
C LEU A 83 3.28 2.54 -7.14
N PRO A 84 3.35 3.12 -8.35
CA PRO A 84 2.17 3.53 -9.09
C PRO A 84 1.25 2.35 -9.39
N ALA A 85 -0.05 2.56 -9.15
CA ALA A 85 -1.11 1.61 -9.45
C ALA A 85 -2.40 2.37 -9.72
N GLU A 86 -3.22 1.87 -10.63
CA GLU A 86 -4.41 2.58 -11.08
C GLU A 86 -5.70 1.81 -10.78
N GLY A 87 -6.80 2.56 -10.69
CA GLY A 87 -8.13 1.98 -10.49
C GLY A 87 -8.41 1.54 -9.05
N PHE A 88 -9.32 0.57 -8.92
CA PHE A 88 -9.68 0.03 -7.61
C PHE A 88 -8.61 -0.94 -7.12
N THR A 89 -7.86 -0.54 -6.10
CA THR A 89 -6.77 -1.33 -5.53
C THR A 89 -7.12 -1.89 -4.16
N ARG A 90 -6.83 -3.18 -3.94
CA ARG A 90 -6.95 -3.85 -2.64
C ARG A 90 -5.77 -4.77 -2.39
N LEU A 91 -5.22 -4.73 -1.19
CA LEU A 91 -4.14 -5.63 -0.77
C LEU A 91 -4.70 -6.94 -0.23
N ASN A 92 -4.05 -8.04 -0.59
CA ASN A 92 -4.33 -9.39 -0.16
C ASN A 92 -3.00 -10.05 0.28
N GLN A 93 -3.03 -10.95 1.25
CA GLN A 93 -1.80 -11.61 1.72
C GLN A 93 -1.35 -12.68 0.72
N GLY A 94 -0.05 -12.76 0.43
CA GLY A 94 0.52 -13.80 -0.44
C GLY A 94 0.64 -15.16 0.24
N GLY A 95 0.77 -15.19 1.57
CA GLY A 95 0.79 -16.41 2.38
C GLY A 95 2.17 -16.87 2.85
N ASP A 96 3.23 -16.15 2.49
CA ASP A 96 4.63 -16.48 2.80
C ASP A 96 5.31 -15.47 3.76
N ASN A 97 4.52 -14.54 4.32
CA ASN A 97 4.98 -13.44 5.19
C ASN A 97 5.95 -12.44 4.53
N ARG A 98 6.04 -12.43 3.19
CA ARG A 98 6.87 -11.48 2.44
C ARG A 98 6.09 -10.78 1.34
N HIS A 99 5.32 -11.54 0.57
CA HIS A 99 4.61 -11.05 -0.59
C HIS A 99 3.16 -10.70 -0.27
N LEU A 100 2.64 -9.73 -1.03
CA LEU A 100 1.24 -9.34 -1.07
C LEU A 100 0.75 -9.42 -2.51
N PHE A 101 -0.56 -9.44 -2.69
CA PHE A 101 -1.20 -9.26 -3.98
C PHE A 101 -2.04 -8.00 -3.99
N LEU A 102 -1.79 -7.17 -4.98
CA LEU A 102 -2.63 -6.03 -5.32
C LEU A 102 -3.71 -6.50 -6.30
N THR A 103 -4.97 -6.45 -5.90
CA THR A 103 -6.07 -6.50 -6.86
C THR A 103 -5.98 -5.25 -7.73
N GLU A 104 -5.74 -5.42 -9.03
CA GLU A 104 -5.58 -4.34 -10.02
C GLU A 104 -6.14 -4.81 -11.37
N GLY A 105 -7.17 -4.13 -11.87
CA GLY A 105 -7.87 -4.54 -13.10
C GLY A 105 -8.42 -5.97 -12.98
N ASP A 106 -8.22 -6.77 -14.03
CA ASP A 106 -8.57 -8.19 -14.09
C ASP A 106 -7.42 -9.09 -13.61
N SER A 107 -6.76 -8.71 -12.51
CA SER A 107 -5.65 -9.48 -11.96
C SER A 107 -5.44 -9.32 -10.45
N PHE A 108 -4.75 -10.30 -9.87
CA PHE A 108 -3.97 -10.14 -8.65
C PHE A 108 -2.49 -9.98 -9.02
N ARG A 109 -1.96 -8.77 -8.88
CA ARG A 109 -0.56 -8.42 -9.19
C ARG A 109 0.33 -8.59 -7.96
N LEU A 110 1.46 -9.26 -8.14
CA LEU A 110 2.38 -9.57 -7.05
C LEU A 110 3.18 -8.34 -6.61
N LEU A 111 3.17 -8.08 -5.30
CA LEU A 111 3.98 -7.09 -4.62
C LEU A 111 4.95 -7.82 -3.69
N ASP A 112 6.26 -7.63 -3.89
CA ASP A 112 7.27 -8.04 -2.92
C ASP A 112 7.51 -6.87 -1.97
N ALA A 113 7.14 -7.06 -0.70
CA ALA A 113 7.31 -6.02 0.30
C ALA A 113 8.79 -5.79 0.61
N GLY A 114 9.70 -6.68 0.22
CA GLY A 114 11.15 -6.51 0.31
C GLY A 114 11.72 -6.75 1.70
N THR A 115 11.05 -7.54 2.54
CA THR A 115 11.56 -7.95 3.85
C THR A 115 11.14 -9.36 4.19
N TRP A 116 12.04 -10.16 4.78
CA TRP A 116 11.73 -11.49 5.28
C TRP A 116 12.71 -11.93 6.37
N SER A 117 12.38 -13.04 7.04
CA SER A 117 13.26 -13.68 8.00
C SER A 117 13.41 -15.16 7.66
N GLU A 118 14.62 -15.67 7.72
CA GLU A 118 14.94 -17.09 7.51
C GLU A 118 15.29 -17.74 8.85
N PRO A 119 14.54 -18.77 9.29
CA PRO A 119 14.85 -19.48 10.54
C PRO A 119 16.03 -20.44 10.37
N HIS A 120 16.98 -20.40 11.32
CA HIS A 120 18.14 -21.30 11.41
C HIS A 120 18.17 -22.01 12.77
N GLY A 121 17.18 -22.86 13.02
CA GLY A 121 17.07 -23.61 14.26
C GLY A 121 16.65 -22.74 15.44
N ASP A 122 17.61 -22.19 16.19
CA ASP A 122 17.36 -21.44 17.44
C ASP A 122 17.29 -19.91 17.27
N HIS A 123 17.58 -19.41 16.06
CA HIS A 123 17.47 -17.99 15.70
C HIS A 123 16.95 -17.80 14.27
N SER A 124 16.80 -16.55 13.85
CA SER A 124 16.47 -16.19 12.47
C SER A 124 17.38 -15.07 11.99
N HIS A 125 17.80 -15.14 10.73
CA HIS A 125 18.42 -14.02 10.03
C HIS A 125 17.33 -13.21 9.33
N ALA A 126 17.44 -11.89 9.37
CA ALA A 126 16.50 -11.00 8.70
C ALA A 126 17.15 -10.38 7.48
N TYR A 127 16.38 -10.22 6.42
CA TYR A 127 16.85 -9.69 5.16
C TYR A 127 15.90 -8.60 4.67
N THR A 128 16.48 -7.64 3.96
CA THR A 128 15.76 -6.55 3.31
C THR A 128 16.27 -6.34 1.90
N THR A 129 15.39 -5.83 1.05
CA THR A 129 15.67 -5.38 -0.31
C THR A 129 14.64 -4.30 -0.69
N ASP A 130 14.79 -3.66 -1.84
CA ASP A 130 13.83 -2.65 -2.28
C ASP A 130 12.45 -3.28 -2.53
N PRO A 131 11.35 -2.65 -2.07
CA PRO A 131 10.02 -3.14 -2.40
C PRO A 131 9.73 -2.97 -3.88
N VAL A 132 8.99 -3.90 -4.48
CA VAL A 132 8.64 -3.83 -5.90
C VAL A 132 7.22 -4.34 -6.16
N LEU A 133 6.48 -3.60 -6.98
CA LEU A 133 5.24 -4.07 -7.59
C LEU A 133 5.63 -4.70 -8.94
N SER A 134 5.74 -6.02 -8.97
CA SER A 134 6.30 -6.75 -10.12
C SER A 134 5.29 -6.82 -11.27
N ASP A 135 5.72 -7.33 -12.43
CA ASP A 135 4.81 -7.61 -13.54
C ASP A 135 4.12 -8.98 -13.43
N GLN A 136 4.44 -9.76 -12.40
CA GLN A 136 3.85 -11.08 -12.18
C GLN A 136 2.42 -10.94 -11.69
N ARG A 137 1.51 -11.66 -12.33
CA ARG A 137 0.07 -11.56 -12.12
C ARG A 137 -0.58 -12.93 -12.14
N ILE A 138 -1.63 -13.08 -11.35
CA ILE A 138 -2.64 -14.10 -11.54
C ILE A 138 -3.80 -13.40 -12.25
N GLU A 139 -3.98 -13.71 -13.52
CA GLU A 139 -4.99 -13.08 -14.38
C GLU A 139 -6.36 -13.77 -14.24
N GLY A 140 -7.44 -13.00 -14.30
CA GLY A 140 -8.81 -13.51 -14.32
C GLY A 140 -9.85 -12.40 -14.17
N SER A 141 -11.08 -12.65 -14.62
CA SER A 141 -12.11 -11.62 -14.72
C SER A 141 -12.67 -11.23 -13.34
N HIS A 142 -12.70 -9.92 -13.02
CA HIS A 142 -13.25 -9.40 -11.75
C HIS A 142 -12.70 -10.12 -10.50
N PRO A 143 -11.44 -9.84 -10.10
CA PRO A 143 -10.80 -10.50 -8.97
C PRO A 143 -11.59 -10.29 -7.67
N GLY A 144 -12.06 -11.40 -7.10
CA GLY A 144 -12.83 -11.51 -5.87
C GLY A 144 -11.91 -11.74 -4.68
N HIS A 145 -12.11 -12.83 -3.94
CA HIS A 145 -11.35 -13.13 -2.72
C HIS A 145 -10.03 -13.87 -2.99
N LEU A 146 -8.95 -13.49 -2.30
CA LEU A 146 -7.73 -14.31 -2.18
C LEU A 146 -7.59 -14.78 -0.73
N VAL A 147 -7.57 -16.10 -0.52
CA VAL A 147 -7.50 -16.72 0.81
C VAL A 147 -6.30 -17.64 0.89
N VAL A 148 -5.54 -17.52 1.97
CA VAL A 148 -4.44 -18.44 2.32
C VAL A 148 -4.89 -19.32 3.47
N HIS A 149 -4.79 -20.63 3.31
CA HIS A 149 -5.13 -21.61 4.35
C HIS A 149 -4.37 -22.92 4.12
N ASP A 150 -3.92 -23.58 5.20
CA ASP A 150 -3.16 -24.83 5.17
C ASP A 150 -1.97 -24.86 4.20
N GLY A 151 -1.23 -23.76 4.08
CA GLY A 151 -0.05 -23.66 3.23
C GLY A 151 -0.34 -23.47 1.74
N THR A 152 -1.60 -23.33 1.35
CA THR A 152 -2.02 -23.07 -0.04
C THR A 152 -2.78 -21.75 -0.11
N ALA A 153 -2.68 -21.05 -1.24
CA ALA A 153 -3.51 -19.89 -1.53
C ALA A 153 -4.52 -20.20 -2.63
N ALA A 154 -5.71 -19.59 -2.56
CA ALA A 154 -6.74 -19.66 -3.59
C ALA A 154 -7.24 -18.25 -3.93
N ALA A 155 -7.13 -17.88 -5.20
CA ALA A 155 -7.64 -16.65 -5.78
C ALA A 155 -8.95 -16.94 -6.52
N PHE A 156 -10.04 -16.33 -6.08
CA PHE A 156 -11.36 -16.44 -6.68
C PHE A 156 -11.58 -15.27 -7.64
N PHE A 157 -12.02 -15.57 -8.87
CA PHE A 157 -12.37 -14.58 -9.89
C PHE A 157 -13.88 -14.62 -10.13
N ASP A 158 -14.55 -13.53 -9.75
CA ASP A 158 -16.00 -13.46 -9.69
C ASP A 158 -16.62 -13.44 -11.10
N GLY A 159 -15.91 -12.87 -12.07
CA GLY A 159 -16.44 -12.60 -13.41
C GLY A 159 -16.46 -13.83 -14.32
N ASP A 160 -15.66 -14.84 -14.03
CA ASP A 160 -15.60 -16.10 -14.78
C ASP A 160 -15.87 -17.34 -13.91
N GLY A 161 -16.01 -17.18 -12.58
CA GLY A 161 -16.26 -18.29 -11.66
C GLY A 161 -15.07 -19.24 -11.57
N ILE A 162 -13.85 -18.72 -11.70
CA ILE A 162 -12.62 -19.52 -11.63
C ILE A 162 -11.94 -19.34 -10.27
N VAL A 163 -11.53 -20.46 -9.67
CA VAL A 163 -10.61 -20.49 -8.54
C VAL A 163 -9.24 -20.89 -9.06
N LYS A 164 -8.21 -20.10 -8.75
CA LYS A 164 -6.81 -20.37 -9.08
C LYS A 164 -6.03 -20.60 -7.80
N SER A 165 -5.57 -21.82 -7.55
CA SER A 165 -4.76 -22.16 -6.39
C SER A 165 -3.27 -22.18 -6.71
N PHE A 166 -2.43 -21.77 -5.76
CA PHE A 166 -0.98 -21.75 -5.90
C PHE A 166 -0.27 -21.99 -4.55
N ASP A 167 1.00 -22.38 -4.62
CA ASP A 167 1.88 -22.53 -3.46
C ASP A 167 2.55 -21.17 -3.12
N PRO A 168 2.21 -20.54 -1.97
CA PRO A 168 2.81 -19.29 -1.53
C PRO A 168 4.34 -19.33 -1.41
N THR A 169 4.93 -20.50 -1.14
CA THR A 169 6.38 -20.64 -0.94
C THR A 169 7.19 -20.51 -2.23
N THR A 170 6.50 -20.50 -3.37
CA THR A 170 7.10 -20.39 -4.71
C THR A 170 7.08 -18.97 -5.28
N LEU A 171 6.52 -18.01 -4.54
CA LEU A 171 6.36 -16.63 -5.00
C LEU A 171 7.72 -15.93 -5.17
N GLU A 172 7.95 -15.41 -6.36
CA GLU A 172 9.15 -14.65 -6.71
C GLU A 172 8.76 -13.49 -7.63
N ALA A 173 9.31 -12.30 -7.38
CA ALA A 173 9.03 -11.12 -8.19
C ALA A 173 9.51 -11.24 -9.66
N THR A 174 10.35 -12.23 -9.97
CA THR A 174 10.98 -12.46 -11.26
C THR A 174 10.41 -13.67 -12.03
N ALA A 175 9.51 -14.44 -11.42
CA ALA A 175 9.00 -15.68 -12.01
C ALA A 175 7.47 -15.68 -12.10
N ALA A 176 6.96 -16.31 -13.17
CA ALA A 176 5.53 -16.50 -13.33
C ALA A 176 4.97 -17.40 -12.22
N ILE A 177 3.77 -17.05 -11.75
CA ILE A 177 3.06 -17.81 -10.71
C ILE A 177 2.37 -19.00 -11.37
N SER A 178 2.72 -20.20 -10.94
CA SER A 178 2.03 -21.42 -11.39
C SER A 178 0.72 -21.56 -10.64
N THR A 179 -0.38 -21.79 -11.35
CA THR A 179 -1.70 -22.02 -10.75
C THR A 179 -2.32 -23.32 -11.22
N ASP A 180 -3.07 -23.94 -10.31
CA ASP A 180 -4.05 -24.97 -10.65
C ASP A 180 -5.44 -24.31 -10.68
N ASP A 181 -6.19 -24.58 -11.76
CA ASP A 181 -7.45 -23.91 -12.02
C ASP A 181 -8.64 -24.85 -11.76
N LEU A 182 -9.64 -24.36 -11.04
CA LEU A 182 -10.95 -24.98 -10.86
C LEU A 182 -12.02 -24.02 -11.39
N THR A 183 -12.71 -24.42 -12.46
CA THR A 183 -13.84 -23.66 -13.02
C THR A 183 -15.14 -24.13 -12.39
N LEU A 184 -15.92 -23.20 -11.84
CA LEU A 184 -17.23 -23.45 -11.28
C LEU A 184 -18.33 -23.40 -12.36
N PRO A 185 -19.53 -23.98 -12.12
CA PRO A 185 -20.60 -23.98 -13.11
C PRO A 185 -21.04 -22.59 -13.55
N ASP A 186 -21.05 -21.61 -12.62
CA ASP A 186 -21.52 -20.26 -12.85
C ASP A 186 -20.64 -19.22 -12.13
N ALA A 187 -20.42 -18.11 -12.83
CA ALA A 187 -19.77 -16.92 -12.28
C ALA A 187 -20.64 -16.28 -11.18
N HIS A 188 -20.02 -15.93 -10.06
CA HIS A 188 -20.65 -15.27 -8.93
C HIS A 188 -19.58 -14.67 -8.02
N HIS A 189 -19.92 -13.69 -7.19
CA HIS A 189 -18.97 -13.23 -6.18
C HIS A 189 -18.86 -14.25 -5.05
N GLY A 190 -17.69 -14.87 -4.94
CA GLY A 190 -17.50 -16.08 -4.15
C GLY A 190 -16.20 -16.10 -3.36
N VAL A 191 -16.02 -17.17 -2.60
CA VAL A 191 -14.78 -17.42 -1.85
C VAL A 191 -14.42 -18.90 -1.94
N ALA A 192 -13.13 -19.16 -2.02
CA ALA A 192 -12.54 -20.49 -1.95
C ALA A 192 -11.54 -20.55 -0.79
N VAL A 193 -11.60 -21.60 0.01
CA VAL A 193 -10.68 -21.85 1.13
C VAL A 193 -10.02 -23.20 0.91
N PRO A 194 -8.72 -23.23 0.55
CA PRO A 194 -8.01 -24.48 0.32
C PRO A 194 -7.77 -25.22 1.65
N ARG A 195 -7.59 -26.54 1.56
CA ARG A 195 -7.37 -27.42 2.71
C ARG A 195 -6.15 -28.31 2.49
N GLU A 196 -5.55 -28.79 3.57
CA GLU A 196 -4.36 -29.67 3.55
C GLU A 196 -4.57 -30.95 2.71
N ASP A 197 -5.79 -31.47 2.65
CA ASP A 197 -6.13 -32.68 1.87
C ASP A 197 -6.33 -32.44 0.37
N GLY A 198 -6.08 -31.22 -0.11
CA GLY A 198 -6.26 -30.79 -1.50
C GLY A 198 -7.71 -30.44 -1.87
N SER A 199 -8.68 -30.71 -0.99
CA SER A 199 -10.05 -30.26 -1.22
C SER A 199 -10.20 -28.76 -0.97
N VAL A 200 -11.27 -28.17 -1.49
CA VAL A 200 -11.55 -26.74 -1.37
C VAL A 200 -12.96 -26.53 -0.84
N VAL A 201 -13.09 -25.73 0.24
CA VAL A 201 -14.40 -25.20 0.65
C VAL A 201 -14.73 -24.02 -0.24
N LEU A 202 -15.85 -24.07 -0.95
CA LEU A 202 -16.24 -23.02 -1.88
C LEU A 202 -17.70 -22.62 -1.73
N THR A 203 -17.98 -21.36 -2.04
CA THR A 203 -19.34 -20.91 -2.31
C THR A 203 -19.76 -21.33 -3.71
N GLU A 204 -21.03 -21.73 -3.86
CA GLU A 204 -21.64 -21.96 -5.17
C GLU A 204 -22.87 -21.05 -5.31
N GLY A 205 -23.05 -20.51 -6.51
CA GLY A 205 -24.14 -19.62 -6.85
C GLY A 205 -24.02 -19.08 -8.27
N THR A 206 -24.88 -18.11 -8.56
CA THR A 206 -24.90 -17.31 -9.78
C THR A 206 -24.74 -15.83 -9.41
N GLU A 207 -24.69 -14.95 -10.41
CA GLU A 207 -24.75 -13.49 -10.21
C GLU A 207 -25.94 -13.06 -9.32
N ASP A 208 -27.09 -13.71 -9.48
CA ASP A 208 -28.34 -13.36 -8.79
C ASP A 208 -28.48 -13.98 -7.38
N SER A 209 -27.86 -15.15 -7.12
CA SER A 209 -28.09 -15.90 -5.89
C SER A 209 -26.92 -16.82 -5.52
N ARG A 210 -26.50 -16.77 -4.25
CA ARG A 210 -25.35 -17.52 -3.70
C ARG A 210 -25.59 -17.90 -2.24
N SER A 211 -26.24 -19.02 -2.01
CA SER A 211 -26.58 -19.52 -0.66
C SER A 211 -26.02 -20.91 -0.37
N THR A 212 -25.15 -21.42 -1.24
CA THR A 212 -24.59 -22.76 -1.12
C THR A 212 -23.12 -22.66 -0.71
N VAL A 213 -22.73 -23.54 0.22
CA VAL A 213 -21.33 -23.83 0.54
C VAL A 213 -21.15 -25.33 0.34
N LEU A 214 -20.11 -25.72 -0.39
CA LEU A 214 -19.77 -27.11 -0.66
C LEU A 214 -18.28 -27.35 -0.44
N ILE A 215 -17.91 -28.63 -0.39
CA ILE A 215 -16.52 -29.08 -0.42
C ILE A 215 -16.32 -29.77 -1.77
N GLN A 216 -15.37 -29.28 -2.54
CA GLN A 216 -14.91 -29.89 -3.78
C GLN A 216 -13.69 -30.75 -3.47
N ASP A 217 -13.79 -32.05 -3.74
CA ASP A 217 -12.66 -32.97 -3.60
C ASP A 217 -11.57 -32.67 -4.63
N ALA A 218 -10.33 -33.07 -4.33
CA ALA A 218 -9.14 -32.92 -5.17
C ALA A 218 -9.20 -33.70 -6.49
#